data_AF-A0A504IN10-F1
#
_entry.id   AF-A0A504IN10-F1
#
_cell.length_a   1.000
_cell.length_b   1.000
_cell.length_c   1.000
_cell.angle_alpha   90.00
_cell.angle_beta   90.00
_cell.angle_gamma   90.00
#
_symmetry.space_group_name_H-M   'P 1'
#
loop_
_entity.id
_entity.type
_entity.pdbx_description
1 polymer ?
#
loop_
_entity_poly.entity_id
_entity_poly.type
_entity_poly.pdbx_seq_one_letter_code
_entity_poly.pdbx_strand_id
1 'polypeptide(L)'
;MDRASRAQCHGQQCSRSLSSRLAHTSARRLANGAQATKQPALTDNVVFARDRAAKSNGTLITSGPRLVGAIMASNVCLGIRKQEPELQAILNKALGEMAADGTLAQMSKKWFEVGLSPKS
;
A
#
# COMPACT_ATOMS: atom_id res chain seq x y z
N MET A 1 43.20 33.42 2.51
CA MET A 1 42.74 32.09 2.97
C MET A 1 41.34 32.27 3.58
N ASP A 2 40.27 32.58 2.86
CA ASP A 2 39.66 32.02 1.64
C ASP A 2 39.02 30.62 1.83
N ARG A 3 37.75 30.55 2.28
CA ARG A 3 36.58 30.24 1.43
C ARG A 3 35.30 30.21 2.26
N ALA A 4 34.61 31.35 2.22
CA ALA A 4 33.19 31.43 2.47
C ALA A 4 32.41 30.70 1.36
N SER A 5 31.23 30.19 1.71
CA SER A 5 29.99 30.37 0.93
C SER A 5 30.12 30.27 -0.60
N ARG A 6 29.91 29.06 -1.13
CA ARG A 6 29.29 28.76 -2.43
C ARG A 6 29.51 27.29 -2.74
N ALA A 7 28.66 26.42 -2.20
CA ALA A 7 28.37 25.18 -2.89
C ALA A 7 27.56 25.56 -4.13
N GLN A 8 28.27 25.83 -5.24
CA GLN A 8 27.70 25.97 -6.57
C GLN A 8 26.94 24.69 -6.90
N CYS A 9 25.63 24.72 -6.66
CA CYS A 9 24.71 23.75 -7.19
C CYS A 9 24.59 23.99 -8.70
N HIS A 10 25.47 23.35 -9.47
CA HIS A 10 25.30 23.25 -10.91
C HIS A 10 24.07 22.38 -11.22
N GLY A 11 22.94 23.05 -11.48
CA GLY A 11 21.85 22.74 -12.42
C GLY A 11 21.09 21.41 -12.32
N GLN A 12 21.76 20.27 -12.17
CA GLN A 12 21.13 18.93 -12.22
C GLN A 12 21.26 18.13 -10.92
N GLN A 13 22.31 18.36 -10.11
CA GLN A 13 22.53 17.59 -8.89
C GLN A 13 21.61 17.99 -7.72
N CYS A 14 21.17 19.25 -7.64
CA CYS A 14 20.34 19.72 -6.53
C CYS A 14 18.87 19.26 -6.65
N SER A 15 18.36 19.12 -7.88
CA SER A 15 17.03 18.57 -8.14
C SER A 15 16.91 17.11 -7.68
N ARG A 16 17.98 16.31 -7.87
CA ARG A 16 18.02 14.93 -7.38
C ARG A 16 18.10 14.84 -5.85
N SER A 17 18.78 15.77 -5.19
CA SER A 17 18.85 15.83 -3.72
C SER A 17 17.49 16.14 -3.08
N LEU A 18 16.71 17.05 -3.66
CA LEU A 18 15.35 17.37 -3.17
C LEU A 18 14.34 16.28 -3.52
N SER A 19 14.40 15.70 -4.72
CA SER A 19 13.55 14.56 -5.11
C SER A 19 13.86 13.31 -4.28
N SER A 20 15.11 13.12 -3.83
CA SER A 20 15.50 12.02 -2.94
C SER A 20 15.04 12.19 -1.48
N ARG A 21 14.72 13.41 -1.04
CA ARG A 21 14.18 13.67 0.31
C ARG A 21 12.65 13.54 0.37
N LEU A 22 11.96 13.61 -0.77
CA LEU A 22 10.63 13.03 -0.96
C LEU A 22 10.75 11.54 -1.36
N ALA A 23 11.59 10.79 -0.65
CA ALA A 23 11.62 9.34 -0.76
C ALA A 23 10.32 8.78 -0.19
N HIS A 24 9.33 8.69 -1.07
CA HIS A 24 8.22 7.75 -1.08
C HIS A 24 8.43 6.62 -0.07
N THR A 25 7.80 6.75 1.10
CA THR A 25 7.69 5.70 2.11
C THR A 25 6.75 4.63 1.58
N SER A 26 7.22 3.84 0.62
CA SER A 26 6.48 2.70 0.12
C SER A 26 6.39 1.63 1.22
N ALA A 27 5.27 0.90 1.26
CA ALA A 27 5.07 -0.19 2.21
C ALA A 27 6.20 -1.26 2.12
N ARG A 28 6.84 -1.38 0.95
CA ARG A 28 8.03 -2.24 0.76
C ARG A 28 9.24 -1.77 1.57
N ARG A 29 9.51 -0.46 1.62
CA ARG A 29 10.63 0.09 2.39
C ARG A 29 10.40 -0.12 3.90
N LEU A 30 9.16 0.04 4.36
CA LEU A 30 8.77 -0.19 5.75
C LEU A 30 8.90 -1.67 6.13
N ALA A 31 8.43 -2.58 5.27
CA ALA A 31 8.58 -4.02 5.49
C ALA A 31 10.07 -4.45 5.53
N ASN A 32 10.91 -3.91 4.66
CA ASN A 32 12.35 -4.17 4.68
C ASN A 32 13.02 -3.55 5.92
N GLY A 33 12.56 -2.38 6.36
CA GLY A 33 13.02 -1.72 7.58
C GLY A 33 12.66 -2.50 8.85
N ALA A 34 11.47 -3.12 8.87
CA ALA A 34 11.04 -4.01 9.94
C ALA A 34 11.91 -5.28 10.02
N GLN A 35 12.25 -5.87 8.87
CA GLN A 35 13.16 -7.02 8.81
C GLN A 35 14.59 -6.65 9.25
N ALA A 36 15.05 -5.46 8.87
CA ALA A 36 16.39 -4.95 9.22
C ALA A 36 16.47 -4.31 10.62
N THR A 37 15.54 -4.65 11.52
CA THR A 37 15.43 -4.17 12.93
C THR A 37 15.39 -2.64 13.12
N LYS A 38 15.13 -1.86 12.05
CA LYS A 38 15.04 -0.40 12.13
C LYS A 38 13.65 0.09 12.56
N GLN A 39 12.63 -0.76 12.45
CA GLN A 39 11.27 -0.51 12.93
C GLN A 39 10.76 -1.76 13.65
N PRO A 40 10.45 -1.71 14.96
CA PRO A 40 10.14 -2.92 15.73
C PRO A 40 8.77 -3.52 15.40
N ALA A 41 7.84 -2.75 14.84
CA ALA A 41 6.51 -3.20 14.45
C ALA A 41 5.94 -2.37 13.30
N LEU A 42 5.04 -2.97 12.52
CA LEU A 42 4.28 -2.32 11.46
C LEU A 42 2.81 -2.75 11.56
N THR A 43 1.90 -1.77 11.57
CA THR A 43 0.45 -2.00 11.47
C THR A 43 0.00 -1.72 10.04
N ASP A 44 -0.59 -2.72 9.39
CA ASP A 44 -1.14 -2.62 8.03
C ASP A 44 -2.36 -3.54 7.90
N ASN A 45 -2.98 -3.58 6.74
CA ASN A 45 -4.05 -4.50 6.44
C ASN A 45 -3.56 -5.97 6.55
N VAL A 46 -4.49 -6.86 6.89
CA VAL A 46 -4.17 -8.28 7.15
C VAL A 46 -3.60 -9.00 5.92
N VAL A 47 -3.97 -8.56 4.72
CA VAL A 47 -3.54 -9.16 3.45
C VAL A 47 -2.05 -8.92 3.25
N PHE A 48 -1.62 -7.68 3.45
CA PHE A 48 -0.24 -7.26 3.35
C PHE A 48 0.61 -7.85 4.48
N ALA A 49 0.09 -7.81 5.73
CA ALA A 49 0.81 -8.37 6.88
C ALA A 49 1.09 -9.87 6.70
N ARG A 50 0.10 -10.64 6.20
CA ARG A 50 0.27 -12.07 5.91
C ARG A 50 1.24 -12.33 4.76
N ASP A 51 1.12 -11.58 3.66
CA ASP A 51 2.05 -11.68 2.52
C ASP A 51 3.50 -11.45 2.97
N ARG A 52 3.74 -10.45 3.82
CA ARG A 52 5.08 -10.15 4.34
C ARG A 52 5.57 -11.16 5.35
N ALA A 53 4.71 -11.63 6.25
CA ALA A 53 5.08 -12.68 7.19
C ALA A 53 5.50 -13.96 6.45
N ALA A 54 4.71 -14.40 5.46
CA ALA A 54 5.03 -15.55 4.63
C ALA A 54 6.36 -15.40 3.89
N LYS A 55 6.65 -14.21 3.36
CA LYS A 55 7.91 -13.91 2.63
C LYS A 55 9.11 -13.57 3.51
N SER A 56 8.93 -13.51 4.84
CA SER A 56 9.99 -13.10 5.77
C SER A 56 10.85 -14.26 6.29
N ASN A 57 10.62 -15.49 5.83
CA ASN A 57 11.30 -16.70 6.29
C ASN A 57 11.28 -16.86 7.83
N GLY A 58 10.16 -16.48 8.47
CA GLY A 58 9.98 -16.57 9.93
C GLY A 58 10.50 -15.38 10.73
N THR A 59 11.07 -14.36 10.08
CA THR A 59 11.56 -13.14 10.76
C THR A 59 10.42 -12.24 11.25
N LEU A 60 9.28 -12.26 10.55
CA LEU A 60 8.10 -11.47 10.90
C LEU A 60 6.93 -12.37 11.26
N ILE A 61 6.24 -12.03 12.35
CA ILE A 61 4.97 -12.65 12.77
C ILE A 61 3.86 -11.61 12.73
N THR A 62 2.64 -12.04 12.42
CA THR A 62 1.44 -11.20 12.60
C THR A 62 0.89 -11.43 14.00
N SER A 63 0.83 -10.38 14.83
CA SER A 63 0.38 -10.47 16.22
C SER A 63 -0.58 -9.34 16.58
N GLY A 64 -1.51 -9.60 17.49
CA GLY A 64 -2.46 -8.61 18.01
C GLY A 64 -3.87 -8.73 17.44
N PRO A 65 -4.83 -7.95 17.97
CA PRO A 65 -6.22 -7.99 17.54
C PRO A 65 -6.38 -7.42 16.12
N ARG A 66 -7.32 -8.00 15.36
CA ARG A 66 -7.71 -7.45 14.06
C ARG A 66 -8.57 -6.21 14.27
N LEU A 67 -7.99 -5.06 13.99
CA LEU A 67 -8.70 -3.79 14.00
C LEU A 67 -9.56 -3.66 12.73
N VAL A 68 -10.84 -3.38 12.91
CA VAL A 68 -11.82 -3.16 11.83
C VAL A 68 -12.67 -1.92 12.16
N GLY A 69 -13.05 -1.17 11.14
CA GLY A 69 -13.91 0.02 11.28
C GLY A 69 -13.18 1.34 11.50
N ALA A 70 -13.97 2.41 11.61
CA ALA A 70 -13.54 3.81 11.77
C ALA A 70 -12.47 4.22 10.74
N ILE A 71 -11.33 4.74 11.20
CA ILE A 71 -10.23 5.24 10.36
C ILE A 71 -9.61 4.10 9.52
N MET A 72 -9.68 2.86 9.99
CA MET A 72 -9.03 1.72 9.34
C MET A 72 -9.85 1.06 8.22
N ALA A 73 -10.96 1.68 7.79
CA ALA A 73 -11.82 1.30 6.66
C ALA A 73 -11.76 -0.20 6.27
N SER A 74 -12.77 -0.99 6.66
CA SER A 74 -12.73 -2.45 6.47
C SER A 74 -12.71 -2.92 5.02
N ASN A 75 -13.00 -2.04 4.06
CA ASN A 75 -13.15 -2.37 2.64
C ASN A 75 -12.17 -1.55 1.78
N VAL A 76 -11.73 -2.12 0.67
CA VAL A 76 -10.93 -1.43 -0.34
C VAL A 76 -11.87 -0.93 -1.44
N CYS A 77 -11.80 0.36 -1.74
CA CYS A 77 -12.67 1.03 -2.71
C CYS A 77 -11.86 1.75 -3.79
N LEU A 78 -12.48 1.97 -4.96
CA LEU A 78 -11.91 2.82 -6.00
C LEU A 78 -12.19 4.29 -5.69
N GLY A 79 -11.14 5.11 -5.62
CA GLY A 79 -11.27 6.56 -5.48
C GLY A 79 -11.53 7.21 -6.83
N ILE A 80 -12.68 7.88 -6.98
CA ILE A 80 -13.09 8.57 -8.20
C ILE A 80 -13.23 10.07 -7.90
N ARG A 81 -13.02 10.92 -8.92
CA ARG A 81 -13.31 12.36 -8.81
C ARG A 81 -14.79 12.59 -8.50
N LYS A 82 -15.08 13.57 -7.65
CA LYS A 82 -16.46 13.86 -7.21
C LYS A 82 -17.38 14.30 -8.37
N GLN A 83 -16.82 14.84 -9.45
CA GLN A 83 -17.56 15.39 -10.57
C GLN A 83 -17.93 14.34 -11.64
N GLU A 84 -17.66 13.05 -11.43
CA GLU A 84 -17.90 11.99 -12.42
C GLU A 84 -18.81 10.88 -11.88
N PRO A 85 -20.09 11.18 -11.60
CA PRO A 85 -21.03 10.18 -11.06
C PRO A 85 -21.36 9.07 -12.08
N GLU A 86 -21.30 9.36 -13.37
CA GLU A 86 -21.54 8.35 -14.42
C GLU A 86 -20.45 7.27 -14.43
N LEU A 87 -19.19 7.67 -14.28
CA LEU A 87 -18.07 6.72 -14.20
C LEU A 87 -18.17 5.85 -12.95
N GLN A 88 -18.62 6.43 -11.83
CA GLN A 88 -18.91 5.68 -10.61
C GLN A 88 -19.98 4.62 -10.83
N ALA A 89 -21.07 4.95 -11.52
CA ALA A 89 -22.16 4.01 -11.80
C ALA A 89 -21.69 2.85 -12.70
N ILE A 90 -20.90 3.13 -13.74
CA ILE A 90 -20.35 2.12 -14.64
C ILE A 90 -19.43 1.16 -13.88
N LEU A 91 -18.51 1.70 -13.06
CA LEU A 91 -17.58 0.87 -12.28
C LEU A 91 -18.30 0.04 -11.22
N ASN A 92 -19.30 0.61 -10.54
CA ASN A 92 -20.11 -0.14 -9.57
C ASN A 92 -20.88 -1.29 -10.25
N LYS A 93 -21.45 -1.05 -11.44
CA LYS A 93 -22.12 -2.10 -12.22
C LYS A 93 -21.15 -3.22 -12.60
N ALA A 94 -20.00 -2.86 -13.16
CA ALA A 94 -18.97 -3.83 -13.55
C ALA A 94 -18.45 -4.65 -12.34
N LEU A 95 -18.24 -4.00 -11.19
CA LEU A 95 -17.84 -4.69 -9.96
C LEU A 95 -18.93 -5.64 -9.44
N GLY A 96 -20.20 -5.26 -9.54
CA GLY A 96 -21.33 -6.13 -9.19
C GLY A 96 -21.40 -7.36 -10.09
N GLU A 97 -21.25 -7.19 -11.41
CA GLU A 97 -21.20 -8.29 -12.37
C GLU A 97 -20.01 -9.22 -12.12
N MET A 98 -18.80 -8.68 -11.88
CA MET A 98 -17.61 -9.48 -11.57
C MET A 98 -17.68 -10.19 -10.22
N ALA A 99 -18.42 -9.62 -9.25
CA ALA A 99 -18.70 -10.27 -7.97
C ALA A 99 -19.66 -11.45 -8.16
N ALA A 100 -20.74 -11.26 -8.94
CA ALA A 100 -21.73 -12.29 -9.23
C ALA A 100 -21.17 -13.45 -10.06
N ASP A 101 -20.32 -13.14 -11.05
CA ASP A 101 -19.61 -14.12 -11.88
C ASP A 101 -18.51 -14.89 -11.09
N GLY A 102 -18.16 -14.42 -9.89
CA GLY A 102 -17.13 -15.04 -9.06
C GLY A 102 -15.70 -14.79 -9.57
N THR A 103 -15.52 -14.00 -10.64
CA THR A 103 -14.22 -13.54 -11.13
C THR A 103 -13.41 -12.87 -10.02
N LEU A 104 -14.06 -12.05 -9.17
CA LEU A 104 -13.37 -11.46 -8.00
C LEU A 104 -12.84 -12.52 -7.03
N ALA A 105 -13.57 -13.62 -6.83
CA ALA A 105 -13.15 -14.69 -5.92
C ALA A 105 -11.95 -15.47 -6.49
N GLN A 106 -11.97 -15.72 -7.80
CA GLN A 106 -10.86 -16.35 -8.50
C GLN A 106 -9.59 -15.48 -8.44
N MET A 107 -9.72 -14.18 -8.70
CA MET A 107 -8.60 -13.23 -8.59
C MET A 107 -8.08 -13.15 -7.15
N SER A 108 -8.98 -13.11 -6.17
CA SER A 108 -8.60 -13.07 -4.74
C SER A 108 -7.80 -14.31 -4.34
N LYS A 109 -8.23 -15.49 -4.79
CA LYS A 109 -7.52 -16.75 -4.55
C LYS A 109 -6.14 -16.75 -5.22
N LYS A 110 -6.03 -16.24 -6.45
CA LYS A 110 -4.76 -16.21 -7.20
C LYS A 110 -3.71 -15.32 -6.54
N TRP A 111 -4.10 -14.13 -6.08
CA TRP A 111 -3.15 -13.11 -5.63
C TRP A 111 -2.94 -13.06 -4.12
N PHE A 112 -3.95 -13.44 -3.35
CA PHE A 112 -3.92 -13.32 -1.90
C PHE A 112 -4.11 -14.66 -1.19
N GLU A 113 -4.41 -15.74 -1.92
CA GLU A 113 -4.62 -17.09 -1.38
C GLU A 113 -5.77 -17.16 -0.35
N VAL A 114 -6.52 -16.06 -0.19
CA VAL A 114 -7.67 -15.92 0.69
C VAL A 114 -8.87 -15.41 -0.11
N GLY A 115 -10.08 -15.87 0.22
CA GLY A 115 -11.32 -15.37 -0.36
C GLY A 115 -11.72 -14.04 0.28
N LEU A 116 -11.39 -12.93 -0.38
CA LEU A 116 -11.66 -11.57 0.11
C LEU A 116 -12.84 -10.90 -0.61
N SER A 117 -13.51 -11.62 -1.52
CA SER A 117 -14.65 -11.08 -2.24
C SER A 117 -15.73 -10.62 -1.27
N PRO A 118 -16.18 -9.35 -1.38
CA PRO A 118 -17.32 -8.87 -0.63
C PRO A 118 -18.53 -9.76 -0.95
N LYS A 119 -19.18 -10.29 0.09
CA LYS A 119 -20.48 -10.93 -0.06
C LYS A 119 -21.50 -9.80 0.13
N SER A 120 -22.04 -9.31 -0.99
CA SER A 120 -23.19 -8.40 -1.01
C SER A 120 -24.44 -9.12 -0.57
#